data_AF-A0A935QG48-F1
#
_entry.id   AF-A0A935QG48-F1
#
_cell.length_a   1.000
_cell.length_b   1.000
_cell.length_c   1.000
_cell.angle_alpha   90.00
_cell.angle_beta   90.00
_cell.angle_gamma   90.00
#
_symmetry.space_group_name_H-M   'P 1'
#
loop_
_entity.id
_entity.type
_entity.pdbx_description
1 polymer ?
#
loop_
_entity_poly.entity_id
_entity_poly.type
_entity_poly.pdbx_seq_one_letter_code
_entity_poly.pdbx_strand_id
1 'polypeptide(L)'
;MPHPLGEGSPELTPAAYRAVAEARAALGKLDSTAERLPNPRLFRHVLLRLEAQATAALEETYEPLLKVLGSEPQESDSTAMTGVLNSLAVAEHAFAWSEEGLPWSVSVIEELHPFHDGNGRLGRLFVVVQLHSPADAVTDMKQPSGTMPSSR
;
A
#
# COMPACT_ATOMS: atom_id res chain seq x y z
N MET A 1 -14.56 -11.99 18.47
CA MET A 1 -14.79 -11.47 17.11
C MET A 1 -14.58 -9.96 17.15
N PRO A 2 -13.77 -9.38 16.25
CA PRO A 2 -13.67 -7.93 16.13
C PRO A 2 -15.01 -7.32 15.69
N HIS A 3 -15.27 -6.08 16.09
CA HIS A 3 -16.48 -5.36 15.71
C HIS A 3 -16.38 -4.93 14.23
N PRO A 4 -17.41 -5.17 13.40
CA PRO A 4 -17.38 -4.78 12.00
C PRO A 4 -17.33 -3.26 11.85
N LEU A 5 -16.77 -2.79 10.74
CA LEU A 5 -16.84 -1.38 10.37
C LEU A 5 -18.30 -1.00 10.07
N GLY A 6 -18.75 0.15 10.58
CA GLY A 6 -20.09 0.67 10.31
C GLY A 6 -20.23 1.20 8.88
N GLU A 7 -21.47 1.34 8.40
CA GLU A 7 -21.73 1.88 7.05
C GLU A 7 -21.53 3.40 6.94
N GLY A 8 -21.49 4.10 8.08
CA GLY A 8 -21.32 5.55 8.15
C GLY A 8 -19.90 5.95 8.54
N SER A 9 -19.53 7.20 8.23
CA SER A 9 -18.28 7.76 8.73
C SER A 9 -18.29 7.80 10.27
N PRO A 10 -17.16 7.48 10.92
CA PRO A 10 -17.07 7.58 12.37
C PRO A 10 -17.18 9.04 12.82
N GLU A 11 -17.76 9.27 13.99
CA GLU A 11 -17.73 10.60 14.61
C GLU A 11 -16.28 10.95 14.98
N LEU A 12 -15.78 12.05 14.41
CA LEU A 12 -14.43 12.54 14.66
C LEU A 12 -14.45 13.65 15.70
N THR A 13 -13.48 13.61 16.62
CA THR A 13 -13.25 14.73 17.55
C THR A 13 -12.71 15.95 16.79
N PRO A 14 -12.83 17.17 17.34
CA PRO A 14 -12.23 18.36 16.74
C PRO A 14 -10.71 18.24 16.52
N ALA A 15 -10.00 17.51 17.38
CA ALA A 15 -8.58 17.24 17.22
C ALA A 15 -8.32 16.29 16.03
N ALA A 16 -9.12 15.24 15.87
CA ALA A 16 -9.03 14.34 14.72
C ALA A 16 -9.33 15.06 13.40
N TYR A 17 -10.34 15.93 13.37
CA TYR A 17 -10.63 16.78 12.21
C TYR A 17 -9.44 17.66 11.82
N ARG A 18 -8.78 18.29 12.79
CA ARG A 18 -7.57 19.08 12.52
C ARG A 18 -6.43 18.23 11.98
N ALA A 19 -6.18 17.07 12.58
CA ALA A 19 -5.14 16.15 12.11
C ALA A 19 -5.38 15.68 10.67
N VAL A 20 -6.64 15.34 10.31
CA VAL A 20 -7.00 14.99 8.93
C VAL A 20 -6.79 16.16 7.97
N ALA A 21 -7.17 17.38 8.38
CA ALA A 21 -6.97 18.58 7.56
C ALA A 21 -5.48 18.88 7.33
N GLU A 22 -4.65 18.77 8.37
CA GLU A 22 -3.20 18.93 8.28
C GLU A 22 -2.56 17.86 7.39
N ALA A 23 -2.99 16.59 7.52
CA ALA A 23 -2.52 15.50 6.66
C ALA A 23 -2.86 15.75 5.18
N ARG A 24 -4.09 16.17 4.87
CA ARG A 24 -4.49 16.52 3.50
C ARG A 24 -3.69 17.70 2.95
N ALA A 25 -3.41 18.71 3.76
CA ALA A 25 -2.58 19.85 3.35
C ALA A 25 -1.13 19.42 3.07
N ALA A 26 -0.57 18.52 3.90
CA ALA A 26 0.77 17.97 3.68
C ALA A 26 0.86 17.15 2.39
N LEU A 27 -0.16 16.33 2.09
CA LEU A 27 -0.27 15.57 0.84
C LEU A 27 -0.34 16.50 -0.38
N GLY A 28 -1.22 17.52 -0.36
CA GLY A 28 -1.30 18.47 -1.46
C GLY A 28 0.00 19.24 -1.72
N LYS A 29 0.77 19.54 -0.67
CA LYS A 29 2.11 20.14 -0.81
C LYS A 29 3.13 19.17 -1.42
N LEU A 30 3.03 17.89 -1.08
CA LEU A 30 3.85 16.83 -1.68
C LEU A 30 3.53 16.69 -3.18
N ASP A 31 2.26 16.59 -3.55
CA ASP A 31 1.80 16.44 -4.95
C ASP A 31 2.30 17.61 -5.80
N SER A 32 2.09 18.85 -5.36
CA SER A 32 2.59 20.05 -6.04
C SER A 32 4.11 20.09 -6.20
N THR A 33 4.85 19.43 -5.30
CA THR A 33 6.31 19.31 -5.42
C THR A 33 6.70 18.18 -6.36
N ALA A 34 6.00 17.05 -6.31
CA ALA A 34 6.23 15.89 -7.15
C ALA A 34 5.99 16.18 -8.64
N GLU A 35 4.97 16.98 -8.97
CA GLU A 35 4.66 17.44 -10.34
C GLU A 35 5.82 18.20 -11.00
N ARG A 36 6.70 18.82 -10.20
CA ARG A 36 7.85 19.58 -10.70
C ARG A 36 9.10 18.72 -10.91
N LEU A 37 9.06 17.45 -10.52
CA LEU A 37 10.20 16.55 -10.66
C LEU A 37 10.32 16.07 -12.12
N PRO A 38 11.53 16.11 -12.72
CA PRO A 38 11.76 15.60 -14.07
C PRO A 38 11.42 14.11 -14.21
N ASN A 39 11.56 13.34 -13.13
CA ASN A 39 11.21 11.93 -13.08
C ASN A 39 10.76 11.53 -11.65
N PRO A 40 9.44 11.58 -11.35
CA PRO A 40 8.93 11.23 -10.04
C PRO A 40 9.10 9.74 -9.68
N ARG A 41 9.30 8.86 -10.67
CA ARG A 41 9.50 7.41 -10.43
C ARG A 41 10.79 7.10 -9.68
N LEU A 42 11.83 7.94 -9.80
CA LEU A 42 13.08 7.77 -9.05
C LEU A 42 12.85 7.90 -7.53
N PHE A 43 11.98 8.83 -7.11
CA PHE A 43 11.65 9.00 -5.70
C PHE A 43 10.77 7.86 -5.18
N ARG A 44 9.84 7.37 -6.01
CA ARG A 44 9.00 6.22 -5.65
C ARG A 44 9.84 5.03 -5.25
N HIS A 45 10.82 4.65 -6.06
CA HIS A 45 11.65 3.47 -5.81
C HIS A 45 12.43 3.52 -4.48
N VAL A 46 13.00 4.70 -4.15
CA VAL A 46 13.74 4.91 -2.88
C VAL A 46 12.79 4.90 -1.69
N LEU A 47 11.63 5.57 -1.81
CA LEU A 47 10.64 5.64 -0.75
C LEU A 47 10.02 4.26 -0.44
N LEU A 48 9.76 3.44 -1.45
CA LEU A 48 9.23 2.08 -1.25
C LEU A 48 10.23 1.19 -0.50
N ARG A 49 11.53 1.31 -0.79
CA ARG A 49 12.59 0.59 -0.07
C ARG A 49 12.74 1.05 1.37
N LEU A 50 12.67 2.36 1.61
CA LEU A 50 12.65 2.92 2.96
C LEU A 50 11.47 2.37 3.78
N GLU A 51 10.28 2.35 3.19
CA GLU A 51 9.07 1.88 3.87
C GLU A 51 9.06 0.37 4.09
N ALA A 52 9.53 -0.41 3.10
CA ALA A 52 9.69 -1.86 3.22
C ALA A 52 10.69 -2.21 4.34
N GLN A 53 11.80 -1.48 4.43
CA GLN A 53 12.78 -1.65 5.50
C GLN A 53 12.20 -1.27 6.87
N ALA A 54 11.47 -0.15 6.97
CA ALA A 54 10.83 0.27 8.21
C ALA A 54 9.75 -0.73 8.65
N THR A 55 8.97 -1.26 7.71
CA THR A 55 7.94 -2.27 7.96
C THR A 55 8.56 -3.59 8.43
N ALA A 56 9.66 -4.04 7.83
CA ALA A 56 10.38 -5.23 8.28
C ALA A 56 11.02 -5.04 9.69
N ALA A 57 11.50 -3.82 9.99
CA ALA A 57 12.13 -3.52 11.26
C ALA A 57 11.16 -3.55 12.46
N LEU A 58 9.86 -3.30 12.24
CA LEU A 58 8.83 -3.42 13.28
C LEU A 58 8.69 -4.85 13.82
N GLU A 59 9.10 -5.85 13.04
CA GLU A 59 9.01 -7.27 13.40
C GLU A 59 10.37 -7.89 13.66
N GLU A 60 11.27 -7.07 14.21
CA GLU A 60 12.60 -7.43 14.70
C GLU A 60 13.58 -7.92 13.60
N THR A 61 13.22 -7.78 12.32
CA THR A 61 14.13 -8.03 11.19
C THR A 61 14.72 -6.73 10.67
N TYR A 62 15.99 -6.47 11.01
CA TYR A 62 16.69 -5.26 10.60
C TYR A 62 17.73 -5.55 9.53
N GLU A 63 17.65 -4.80 8.42
CA GLU A 63 18.69 -4.73 7.40
C GLU A 63 19.06 -3.25 7.20
N PRO A 64 20.35 -2.88 7.10
CA PRO A 64 20.76 -1.50 6.90
C PRO A 64 20.25 -0.95 5.58
N LEU A 65 19.71 0.27 5.60
CA LEU A 65 19.16 0.94 4.43
C LEU A 65 20.11 0.96 3.22
N LEU A 66 21.39 1.22 3.43
CA LEU A 66 22.38 1.23 2.35
C LEU A 66 22.50 -0.12 1.64
N LYS A 67 22.35 -1.22 2.38
CA LYS A 67 22.36 -2.57 1.80
C LYS A 67 21.06 -2.84 1.04
N VAL A 68 19.91 -2.40 1.56
CA VAL A 68 18.60 -2.51 0.89
C VAL A 68 18.55 -1.69 -0.41
N LEU A 69 19.21 -0.52 -0.44
CA LEU A 69 19.28 0.31 -1.65
C LEU A 69 20.22 -0.29 -2.72
N GLY A 70 21.22 -1.07 -2.30
CA GLY A 70 22.19 -1.69 -3.19
C GLY A 70 21.88 -3.12 -3.60
N SER A 71 20.82 -3.74 -3.07
CA SER A 71 20.44 -5.12 -3.37
C SER A 71 19.50 -5.22 -4.57
N GLU A 72 19.73 -6.24 -5.38
CA GLU A 72 18.80 -6.66 -6.43
C GLU A 72 17.80 -7.70 -5.90
N PRO A 73 16.56 -7.78 -6.45
CA PRO A 73 15.49 -8.63 -5.90
C PRO A 73 15.78 -10.13 -5.79
N GLN A 74 16.83 -10.63 -6.47
CA GLN A 74 17.20 -12.05 -6.48
C GLN A 74 18.42 -12.37 -5.60
N GLU A 75 19.05 -11.36 -4.99
CA GLU A 75 20.16 -11.54 -4.04
C GLU A 75 19.63 -11.45 -2.60
N SER A 76 19.17 -12.58 -2.04
CA SER A 76 18.82 -12.64 -0.62
C SER A 76 19.76 -13.56 0.15
N ASP A 77 20.59 -12.95 1.00
CA ASP A 77 21.52 -13.64 1.89
C ASP A 77 20.97 -13.78 3.33
N SER A 78 19.81 -13.19 3.64
CA SER A 78 19.27 -13.12 5.01
C SER A 78 17.74 -13.12 5.04
N THR A 79 17.16 -13.67 6.10
CA THR A 79 15.70 -13.62 6.35
C THR A 79 15.19 -12.18 6.41
N ALA A 80 15.99 -11.25 6.94
CA ALA A 80 15.63 -9.84 6.98
C ALA A 80 15.55 -9.21 5.59
N MET A 81 16.53 -9.51 4.71
CA MET A 81 16.50 -9.05 3.32
C MET A 81 15.31 -9.66 2.58
N THR A 82 15.02 -10.95 2.79
CA THR A 82 13.83 -11.61 2.20
C THR A 82 12.54 -10.88 2.57
N GLY A 83 12.34 -10.51 3.83
CA GLY A 83 11.15 -9.76 4.25
C GLY A 83 11.02 -8.40 3.57
N VAL A 84 12.14 -7.69 3.40
CA VAL A 84 12.17 -6.39 2.70
C VAL A 84 11.86 -6.55 1.21
N LEU A 85 12.51 -7.52 0.54
CA LEU A 85 12.31 -7.77 -0.89
C LEU A 85 10.90 -8.28 -1.19
N ASN A 86 10.33 -9.13 -0.33
CA ASN A 86 8.95 -9.58 -0.45
C ASN A 86 7.97 -8.40 -0.32
N SER A 87 8.17 -7.52 0.67
CA SER A 87 7.34 -6.32 0.85
C SER A 87 7.43 -5.38 -0.35
N LEU A 88 8.62 -5.24 -0.95
CA LEU A 88 8.82 -4.47 -2.17
C LEU A 88 8.15 -5.12 -3.39
N ALA A 89 8.21 -6.44 -3.53
CA ALA A 89 7.54 -7.16 -4.62
C ALA A 89 6.02 -6.98 -4.56
N VAL A 90 5.44 -7.11 -3.36
CA VAL A 90 4.02 -6.83 -3.12
C VAL A 90 3.67 -5.39 -3.47
N ALA A 91 4.49 -4.43 -3.06
CA ALA A 91 4.32 -3.01 -3.36
C ALA A 91 4.22 -2.73 -4.86
N GLU A 92 5.23 -3.17 -5.62
CA GLU A 92 5.32 -2.93 -7.06
C GLU A 92 4.14 -3.59 -7.79
N HIS A 93 3.73 -4.79 -7.35
CA HIS A 93 2.54 -5.45 -7.90
C HIS A 93 1.25 -4.66 -7.62
N ALA A 94 1.09 -4.13 -6.41
CA ALA A 94 -0.03 -3.28 -6.04
C ALA A 94 -0.08 -1.96 -6.83
N PHE A 95 1.08 -1.34 -7.08
CA PHE A 95 1.18 -0.15 -7.94
C PHE A 95 0.82 -0.46 -9.40
N ALA A 96 1.33 -1.56 -9.95
CA ALA A 96 0.99 -1.97 -11.31
C ALA A 96 -0.52 -2.19 -11.46
N TRP A 97 -1.15 -2.89 -10.50
CA TRP A 97 -2.61 -3.06 -10.46
C TRP A 97 -3.36 -1.71 -10.47
N SER A 98 -2.89 -0.75 -9.67
CA SER A 98 -3.47 0.59 -9.62
C SER A 98 -3.25 1.39 -10.90
N GLU A 99 -2.06 1.29 -11.53
CA GLU A 99 -1.72 1.96 -12.80
C GLU A 99 -2.56 1.39 -13.97
N GLU A 100 -2.96 0.11 -13.89
CA GLU A 100 -3.91 -0.53 -14.81
C GLU A 100 -5.37 -0.11 -14.59
N GLY A 101 -5.67 0.61 -13.50
CA GLY A 101 -7.02 1.10 -13.19
C GLY A 101 -7.98 -0.01 -12.75
N LEU A 102 -7.46 -1.13 -12.26
CA LEU A 102 -8.26 -2.27 -11.83
C LEU A 102 -8.89 -2.01 -10.44
N PRO A 103 -10.12 -2.51 -10.18
CA PRO A 103 -10.81 -2.27 -8.91
C PRO A 103 -10.14 -3.02 -7.76
N TRP A 104 -10.24 -2.43 -6.56
CA TRP A 104 -9.75 -3.05 -5.32
C TRP A 104 -10.80 -3.98 -4.72
N SER A 105 -10.39 -5.20 -4.36
CA SER A 105 -11.25 -6.16 -3.66
C SER A 105 -10.45 -6.94 -2.61
N VAL A 106 -11.15 -7.61 -1.70
CA VAL A 106 -10.50 -8.50 -0.70
C VAL A 106 -9.71 -9.60 -1.42
N SER A 107 -10.26 -10.18 -2.48
CA SER A 107 -9.57 -11.22 -3.26
C SER A 107 -8.29 -10.71 -3.92
N VAL A 108 -8.27 -9.46 -4.38
CA VAL A 108 -7.04 -8.83 -4.90
C VAL A 108 -6.03 -8.61 -3.79
N ILE A 109 -6.46 -8.17 -2.60
CA ILE A 109 -5.55 -8.02 -1.45
C ILE A 109 -4.94 -9.36 -1.05
N GLU A 110 -5.72 -10.45 -1.11
CA GLU A 110 -5.22 -11.82 -0.90
C GLU A 110 -4.23 -12.24 -2.01
N GLU A 111 -4.50 -11.90 -3.27
CA GLU A 111 -3.64 -12.17 -4.42
C GLU A 111 -2.31 -11.40 -4.37
N LEU A 112 -2.34 -10.16 -3.89
CA LEU A 112 -1.15 -9.33 -3.66
C LEU A 112 -0.22 -9.93 -2.58
N HIS A 113 -0.67 -10.93 -1.82
CA HIS A 113 0.11 -11.65 -0.83
C HIS A 113 0.41 -13.11 -1.27
N PRO A 114 1.21 -13.34 -2.33
CA PRO A 114 1.51 -14.70 -2.82
C PRO A 114 2.43 -15.49 -1.86
N PHE A 115 3.01 -14.82 -0.85
CA PHE A 115 3.92 -15.41 0.10
C PHE A 115 3.15 -16.14 1.20
N HIS A 116 3.02 -17.46 1.04
CA HIS A 116 2.33 -18.36 1.99
C HIS A 116 2.95 -18.40 3.40
N ASP A 117 4.14 -17.84 3.60
CA ASP A 117 4.85 -17.74 4.87
C ASP A 117 4.55 -16.43 5.64
N GLY A 118 3.74 -15.53 5.07
CA GLY A 118 3.40 -14.23 5.67
C GLY A 118 4.48 -13.15 5.52
N ASN A 119 5.52 -13.37 4.71
CA ASN A 119 6.64 -12.44 4.57
C ASN A 119 6.42 -11.29 3.57
N GLY A 120 5.37 -11.31 2.75
CA GLY A 120 4.95 -10.13 1.99
C GLY A 120 4.21 -9.19 2.93
N ARG A 121 4.73 -8.01 3.25
CA ARG A 121 4.09 -7.09 4.20
C ARG A 121 3.57 -5.86 3.45
N LEU A 122 2.25 -5.69 3.42
CA LEU A 122 1.60 -4.49 2.88
C LEU A 122 1.64 -3.31 3.86
N GLY A 123 1.59 -3.58 5.17
CA GLY A 123 1.73 -2.61 6.27
C GLY A 123 1.34 -1.16 5.94
N ARG A 124 2.31 -0.26 6.08
CA ARG A 124 2.18 1.16 5.73
C ARG A 124 2.26 1.44 4.24
N LEU A 125 2.70 0.47 3.47
CA LEU A 125 2.90 0.54 2.03
C LEU A 125 1.57 0.63 1.28
N PHE A 126 0.52 0.00 1.82
CA PHE A 126 -0.85 0.12 1.34
C PHE A 126 -1.41 1.56 1.42
N VAL A 127 -0.96 2.35 2.40
CA VAL A 127 -1.34 3.78 2.51
C VAL A 127 -0.82 4.56 1.30
N VAL A 128 0.35 4.21 0.79
CA VAL A 128 0.95 4.88 -0.38
C VAL A 128 0.20 4.52 -1.67
N VAL A 129 -0.29 3.28 -1.79
CA VAL A 129 -1.03 2.80 -2.97
C VAL A 129 -2.45 3.39 -3.03
N GLN A 130 -3.15 3.45 -1.90
CA GLN A 130 -4.50 4.05 -1.82
C GLN A 130 -4.53 5.54 -2.20
N LEU A 131 -3.41 6.26 -2.04
CA LEU A 131 -3.32 7.67 -2.42
C LEU A 131 -3.21 7.90 -3.93
N HIS A 132 -3.05 6.84 -4.74
CA HIS A 132 -2.96 6.93 -6.21
C HIS A 132 -4.28 6.67 -6.94
N SER A 133 -5.36 6.35 -6.23
CA SER A 133 -6.66 6.14 -6.86
C SER A 133 -7.47 7.44 -6.86
N PRO A 134 -8.06 7.87 -7.99
CA PRO A 134 -9.04 8.95 -7.98
C PRO A 134 -10.16 8.57 -7.00
N ALA A 135 -10.66 9.56 -6.25
CA ALA A 135 -11.59 9.40 -5.13
C ALA A 135 -12.88 8.59 -5.42
N ASP A 136 -13.14 8.29 -6.69
CA ASP A 136 -14.32 7.56 -7.16
C ASP A 136 -14.19 6.03 -7.05
N ALA A 137 -12.98 5.47 -6.93
CA ALA A 137 -12.75 4.01 -6.96
C ALA A 137 -13.12 3.27 -5.67
N VAL A 138 -13.26 3.97 -4.54
CA VAL A 138 -13.58 3.37 -3.23
C VAL A 138 -15.10 3.09 -3.08
N THR A 139 -15.93 3.66 -3.97
CA THR A 139 -17.39 3.60 -3.87
C THR A 139 -17.97 2.19 -4.12
N ASP A 140 -17.22 1.28 -4.74
CA ASP A 140 -17.75 -0.03 -5.17
C ASP A 140 -17.49 -1.19 -4.19
N MET A 141 -17.12 -0.88 -2.94
CA MET A 141 -17.00 -1.90 -1.89
C MET A 141 -18.35 -2.30 -1.24
N LYS A 142 -19.48 -1.77 -1.72
CA LYS A 142 -20.80 -1.88 -1.06
C LYS A 142 -21.85 -2.76 -1.75
N GLN A 143 -21.49 -3.66 -2.67
CA GLN A 143 -22.47 -4.59 -3.28
C GLN A 143 -22.13 -6.06 -3.08
N PRO A 144 -22.68 -6.72 -2.05
CA PRO A 144 -22.85 -8.17 -2.03
C PRO A 144 -24.26 -8.52 -2.53
N SER A 145 -24.41 -8.83 -3.82
CA SER A 145 -25.48 -9.66 -4.41
C SER A 145 -25.37 -9.55 -5.94
N GLY A 146 -25.23 -10.60 -6.74
CA GLY A 146 -25.83 -11.92 -6.64
C GLY A 146 -26.93 -12.02 -7.70
N THR A 147 -26.60 -12.46 -8.92
CA THR A 147 -27.49 -13.24 -9.80
C THR A 147 -26.63 -13.86 -10.90
N MET A 148 -26.38 -15.17 -10.83
CA MET A 148 -25.95 -15.94 -12.00
C MET A 148 -27.10 -15.95 -13.01
N PRO A 149 -26.88 -15.70 -14.31
CA PRO A 149 -27.92 -15.92 -15.31
C PRO A 149 -28.18 -17.42 -15.42
N SER A 150 -29.40 -17.83 -15.06
CA SER A 150 -29.92 -19.16 -15.34
C SER A 150 -30.01 -19.34 -16.85
N SER A 151 -29.21 -20.26 -17.38
CA SER A 151 -29.35 -20.76 -18.74
C SER A 151 -30.50 -21.76 -18.80
N ARG A 152 -31.64 -21.36 -19.37
CA ARG A 152 -32.51 -22.19 -20.24
C ARG A 152 -33.56 -21.35 -20.94
#